data_AF-X1S6R4-F1
#
_entry.id   AF-X1S6R4-F1
#
_cell.length_a   1.000
_cell.length_b   1.000
_cell.length_c   1.000
_cell.angle_alpha   90.00
_cell.angle_beta   90.00
_cell.angle_gamma   90.00
#
_symmetry.space_group_name_H-M   'P 1'
#
loop_
_entity.id
_entity.type
_entity.pdbx_description
1 polymer ?
#
loop_
_entity_poly.entity_id
_entity_poly.type
_entity_poly.pdbx_seq_one_letter_code
_entity_poly.pdbx_strand_id
1 'polypeptide(L)'
;MKMIELQPGDIFATKGHGLLGWLSRNLMEPETGRYHYGIILHKWQEDYLILESISKGLSVGRLSFYKEADIKFYRVNCPQDLRKAAPFELTRWGRSLYDYLLVAKLIIQGLWLLLWHRRRIRPEELTWSQDNALLCSEAVDIAYDAVGVNIIPIHVCPTPSAFRQAELDGKIVEIKEGR
;
A
#
# COMPACT_ATOMS: atom_id res chain seq x y z
N MET A 1 13.42 -10.11 -23.35
CA MET A 1 13.16 -9.42 -22.07
C MET A 1 12.58 -10.44 -21.11
N LYS A 2 13.21 -10.66 -19.95
CA LYS A 2 12.58 -11.46 -18.89
C LYS A 2 11.44 -10.63 -18.31
N MET A 3 10.20 -11.01 -18.58
CA MET A 3 9.06 -10.41 -17.89
C MET A 3 9.23 -10.62 -16.39
N ILE A 4 8.94 -9.60 -15.58
CA ILE A 4 8.88 -9.74 -14.13
C ILE A 4 7.86 -10.83 -13.80
N GLU A 5 8.31 -11.94 -13.25
CA GLU A 5 7.41 -12.98 -12.74
C GLU A 5 6.96 -12.58 -11.33
N LEU A 6 5.72 -12.08 -11.26
CA LEU A 6 5.08 -11.69 -10.02
C LEU A 6 4.57 -12.93 -9.27
N GLN A 7 4.64 -12.87 -7.95
CA GLN A 7 4.23 -13.92 -7.05
C GLN A 7 3.02 -13.46 -6.22
N PRO A 8 2.15 -14.39 -5.77
CA PRO A 8 1.19 -14.11 -4.71
C PRO A 8 1.87 -13.39 -3.54
N GLY A 9 1.25 -12.30 -3.11
CA GLY A 9 1.74 -11.43 -2.06
C GLY A 9 2.64 -10.30 -2.52
N ASP A 10 3.19 -10.30 -3.74
CA ASP A 10 3.92 -9.13 -4.24
C ASP A 10 2.99 -7.90 -4.20
N ILE A 11 3.53 -6.74 -3.83
CA ILE A 11 2.79 -5.50 -3.67
C ILE A 11 2.97 -4.69 -4.94
N PHE A 12 1.90 -4.14 -5.50
CA PHE A 12 2.01 -3.13 -6.55
C PHE A 12 1.69 -1.75 -5.98
N ALA A 13 2.38 -0.72 -6.48
CA ALA A 13 2.08 0.65 -6.14
C ALA A 13 2.12 1.56 -7.36
N THR A 14 1.06 2.34 -7.57
CA THR A 14 0.94 3.24 -8.71
C THR A 14 1.35 4.67 -8.33
N LYS A 15 1.84 5.42 -9.31
CA LYS A 15 2.21 6.82 -9.13
C LYS A 15 0.97 7.68 -8.86
N GLY A 16 1.05 8.54 -7.85
CA GLY A 16 -0.01 9.50 -7.54
C GLY A 16 -0.04 10.67 -8.53
N HIS A 17 -1.23 10.97 -9.04
CA HIS A 17 -1.52 12.12 -9.89
C HIS A 17 -2.35 13.18 -9.15
N GLY A 18 -2.33 14.42 -9.65
CA GLY A 18 -3.15 15.52 -9.12
C GLY A 18 -2.82 15.93 -7.69
N LEU A 19 -3.84 16.47 -7.00
CA LEU A 19 -3.71 17.06 -5.67
C LEU A 19 -3.26 16.03 -4.61
N LEU A 20 -3.83 14.83 -4.63
CA LEU A 20 -3.50 13.79 -3.65
C LEU A 20 -2.06 13.31 -3.79
N GLY A 21 -1.58 13.15 -5.03
CA GLY A 21 -0.17 12.86 -5.30
C GLY A 21 0.77 14.00 -4.87
N TRP A 22 0.34 15.26 -5.02
CA TRP A 22 1.10 16.41 -4.53
C TRP A 22 1.15 16.47 -3.00
N LEU A 23 0.02 16.25 -2.33
CA LEU A 23 -0.08 16.23 -0.87
C LEU A 23 0.81 15.14 -0.28
N SER A 24 0.75 13.92 -0.80
CA SER A 24 1.62 12.81 -0.34
C SER A 24 3.11 13.18 -0.40
N ARG A 25 3.58 13.80 -1.49
CA ARG A 25 4.99 14.19 -1.66
C ARG A 25 5.44 15.35 -0.77
N ASN A 26 4.55 16.29 -0.46
CA ASN A 26 4.91 17.54 0.21
C ASN A 26 4.55 17.58 1.69
N LEU A 27 3.59 16.77 2.13
CA LEU A 27 3.18 16.72 3.54
C LEU A 27 3.97 15.70 4.35
N MET A 28 4.40 14.60 3.74
CA MET A 28 4.90 13.43 4.46
C MET A 28 6.38 13.15 4.20
N GLU A 29 7.05 12.55 5.20
CA GLU A 29 8.43 12.06 5.12
C GLU A 29 8.50 10.58 5.56
N PRO A 30 9.21 9.69 4.86
CA PRO A 30 9.98 9.93 3.65
C PRO A 30 9.12 10.27 2.43
N GLU A 31 9.69 11.04 1.50
CA GLU A 31 8.99 11.41 0.27
C GLU A 31 8.77 10.19 -0.63
N THR A 32 7.55 10.04 -1.13
CA THR A 32 7.22 9.02 -2.11
C THR A 32 6.29 9.54 -3.20
N GLY A 33 6.56 9.11 -4.44
CA GLY A 33 5.67 9.36 -5.57
C GLY A 33 4.54 8.33 -5.69
N ARG A 34 4.57 7.27 -4.88
CA ARG A 34 3.57 6.20 -4.89
C ARG A 34 2.39 6.57 -4.01
N TYR A 35 1.18 6.24 -4.45
CA TYR A 35 -0.05 6.70 -3.80
C TYR A 35 -1.06 5.58 -3.56
N HIS A 36 -1.33 4.78 -4.59
CA HIS A 36 -2.25 3.67 -4.50
C HIS A 36 -1.47 2.37 -4.38
N TYR A 37 -1.94 1.47 -3.52
CA TYR A 37 -1.30 0.20 -3.22
C TYR A 37 -2.30 -0.94 -3.32
N GLY A 38 -1.81 -2.11 -3.69
CA GLY A 38 -2.56 -3.36 -3.63
C GLY A 38 -1.61 -4.56 -3.67
N ILE A 39 -2.18 -5.75 -3.60
CA ILE A 39 -1.44 -7.01 -3.49
C ILE A 39 -1.81 -7.95 -4.63
N ILE A 40 -0.80 -8.63 -5.20
CA ILE A 40 -0.99 -9.67 -6.20
C ILE A 40 -1.61 -10.88 -5.51
N LEU A 41 -2.79 -11.30 -5.96
CA LEU A 41 -3.49 -12.47 -5.43
C LEU A 41 -2.94 -13.75 -6.07
N HIS A 42 -3.05 -13.90 -7.38
CA HIS A 42 -2.46 -15.01 -8.12
C HIS A 42 -2.38 -14.72 -9.62
N LYS A 43 -1.53 -15.47 -10.34
CA LYS A 43 -1.47 -15.44 -11.81
C LYS A 43 -2.73 -16.06 -12.40
N TRP A 44 -3.35 -15.40 -13.37
CA TRP A 44 -4.53 -15.88 -14.07
C TRP A 44 -4.37 -15.70 -15.58
N GLN A 45 -4.13 -16.81 -16.28
CA GLN A 45 -3.77 -16.79 -17.70
C GLN A 45 -2.52 -15.91 -17.93
N GLU A 46 -2.59 -14.98 -18.87
CA GLU A 46 -1.52 -14.01 -19.20
C GLU A 46 -1.55 -12.74 -18.33
N ASP A 47 -2.36 -12.72 -17.26
CA ASP A 47 -2.55 -11.57 -16.38
C ASP A 47 -2.41 -12.00 -14.90
N TYR A 48 -2.61 -11.05 -13.99
CA TYR A 48 -2.62 -11.30 -12.55
C TYR A 48 -3.92 -10.77 -11.94
N LEU A 49 -4.51 -11.56 -11.04
CA LEU A 49 -5.54 -11.04 -10.16
C LEU A 49 -4.89 -10.25 -9.03
N ILE A 50 -5.55 -9.16 -8.66
CA ILE A 50 -5.11 -8.26 -7.59
C ILE A 50 -6.21 -8.08 -6.55
N LEU A 51 -5.81 -7.82 -5.31
CA LEU A 51 -6.67 -7.31 -4.25
C LEU A 51 -6.25 -5.88 -3.92
N GLU A 52 -7.23 -4.99 -3.85
CA GLU A 52 -7.02 -3.58 -3.56
C GLU A 52 -8.26 -2.98 -2.90
N SER A 53 -8.07 -2.00 -2.02
CA SER A 53 -9.16 -1.16 -1.55
C SER A 53 -9.23 0.09 -2.42
N ILE A 54 -10.34 0.25 -3.13
CA ILE A 54 -10.61 1.40 -4.02
C ILE A 54 -11.95 2.02 -3.64
N SER A 55 -12.43 3.03 -4.38
CA SER A 55 -13.68 3.73 -4.09
C SER A 55 -14.93 2.86 -3.85
N LYS A 56 -14.90 1.59 -4.30
CA LYS A 56 -15.95 0.57 -4.14
C LYS A 56 -15.74 -0.36 -2.93
N GLY A 57 -14.72 -0.11 -2.11
CA GLY A 57 -14.25 -1.01 -1.05
C GLY A 57 -13.21 -2.03 -1.53
N LEU A 58 -12.95 -3.04 -0.70
CA LEU A 58 -12.01 -4.12 -1.00
C LEU A 58 -12.53 -4.95 -2.19
N SER A 59 -11.76 -4.97 -3.27
CA SER A 59 -12.18 -5.51 -4.57
C SER A 59 -11.12 -6.44 -5.16
N VAL A 60 -11.59 -7.41 -5.97
CA VAL A 60 -10.72 -8.20 -6.85
C VAL A 60 -10.69 -7.56 -8.23
N GLY A 61 -9.50 -7.30 -8.75
CA GLY A 61 -9.28 -6.72 -10.07
C GLY A 61 -8.34 -7.56 -10.93
N ARG A 62 -8.16 -7.12 -12.18
CA ARG A 62 -7.08 -7.59 -13.06
C ARG A 62 -5.98 -6.53 -13.11
N LEU A 63 -4.72 -6.95 -13.00
CA LEU A 63 -3.57 -6.04 -13.03
C LEU A 63 -3.50 -5.25 -14.34
N SER A 64 -3.92 -5.84 -15.47
CA SER A 64 -4.02 -5.16 -16.77
C SER A 64 -4.90 -3.90 -16.78
N PHE A 65 -5.76 -3.70 -15.78
CA PHE A 65 -6.46 -2.42 -15.60
C PHE A 65 -5.50 -1.23 -15.46
N TYR A 66 -4.30 -1.48 -14.93
CA TYR A 66 -3.24 -0.49 -14.73
C TYR A 66 -2.17 -0.50 -15.84
N LYS A 67 -2.42 -1.12 -17.01
CA LYS A 67 -1.41 -1.29 -18.08
C LYS A 67 -0.71 -0.01 -18.56
N GLU A 68 -1.37 1.15 -18.43
CA GLU A 68 -0.84 2.46 -18.84
C GLU A 68 -0.29 3.27 -17.64
N ALA A 69 -0.42 2.74 -16.43
CA ALA A 69 0.06 3.41 -15.23
C ALA A 69 1.57 3.17 -15.00
N ASP A 70 2.22 4.14 -14.36
CA ASP A 70 3.56 3.95 -13.78
C ASP A 70 3.41 3.10 -12.50
N ILE A 71 3.67 1.80 -12.62
CA ILE A 71 3.59 0.82 -11.53
C ILE A 71 5.00 0.44 -11.06
N LYS A 72 5.18 0.39 -9.73
CA LYS A 72 6.29 -0.33 -9.10
C LYS A 72 5.78 -1.59 -8.43
N PHE A 73 6.58 -2.64 -8.46
CA PHE A 73 6.31 -3.88 -7.75
C PHE A 73 7.31 -4.06 -6.61
N TYR A 74 6.86 -4.58 -5.48
CA TYR A 74 7.68 -4.85 -4.31
C TYR A 74 7.46 -6.26 -3.82
N ARG A 75 8.53 -6.88 -3.34
CA ARG A 75 8.49 -8.18 -2.66
C ARG A 75 8.78 -7.99 -1.19
N VAL A 76 7.92 -8.52 -0.33
CA VAL A 76 8.13 -8.48 1.12
C VAL A 76 9.19 -9.49 1.53
N ASN A 77 10.14 -9.02 2.35
CA ASN A 77 11.23 -9.82 2.89
C ASN A 77 10.73 -10.71 4.03
N CYS A 78 10.06 -11.80 3.66
CA CYS A 78 9.53 -12.81 4.55
C CYS A 78 9.58 -14.21 3.90
N PRO A 79 9.39 -15.29 4.68
CA PRO A 79 9.20 -16.64 4.15
C PRO A 79 8.13 -16.71 3.04
N GLN A 80 8.39 -17.54 2.03
CA GLN A 80 7.56 -17.59 0.81
C GLN A 80 6.13 -18.07 1.08
N ASP A 81 5.95 -18.97 2.03
CA ASP A 81 4.66 -19.48 2.49
C ASP A 81 3.80 -18.37 3.11
N LEU A 82 4.38 -17.53 3.98
CA LEU A 82 3.69 -16.38 4.55
C LEU A 82 3.31 -15.36 3.46
N ARG A 83 4.24 -15.09 2.53
CA ARG A 83 3.98 -14.21 1.38
C ARG A 83 2.79 -14.69 0.55
N LYS A 84 2.72 -16.00 0.29
CA LYS A 84 1.62 -16.61 -0.47
C LYS A 84 0.30 -16.57 0.28
N ALA A 85 0.31 -16.67 1.61
CA ALA A 85 -0.89 -16.68 2.45
C ALA A 85 -1.50 -15.28 2.63
N ALA A 86 -0.67 -14.23 2.71
CA ALA A 86 -1.10 -12.85 2.96
C ALA A 86 -2.30 -12.38 2.11
N PRO A 87 -2.31 -12.50 0.77
CA PRO A 87 -3.45 -12.05 -0.02
C PRO A 87 -4.73 -12.86 0.25
N PHE A 88 -4.63 -14.14 0.66
CA PHE A 88 -5.82 -14.93 1.02
C PHE A 88 -6.38 -14.53 2.38
N GLU A 89 -5.52 -14.19 3.36
CA GLU A 89 -5.97 -13.67 4.65
C GLU A 89 -6.74 -12.35 4.50
N LEU A 90 -6.32 -11.49 3.56
CA LEU A 90 -7.04 -10.26 3.23
C LEU A 90 -8.49 -10.52 2.77
N THR A 91 -8.81 -11.69 2.22
CA THR A 91 -10.18 -12.02 1.79
C THR A 91 -11.17 -12.13 2.97
N ARG A 92 -10.68 -12.29 4.21
CA ARG A 92 -11.52 -12.21 5.42
C ARG A 92 -12.15 -10.84 5.62
N TRP A 93 -11.51 -9.80 5.09
CA TRP A 93 -12.01 -8.43 5.01
C TRP A 93 -12.85 -8.18 3.75
N GLY A 94 -13.23 -9.25 3.05
CA GLY A 94 -14.10 -9.19 1.89
C GLY A 94 -15.36 -8.39 2.22
N ARG A 95 -15.67 -7.40 1.38
CA ARG A 95 -16.79 -6.45 1.51
C ARG A 95 -16.55 -5.26 2.45
N SER A 96 -15.35 -5.10 3.02
CA SER A 96 -14.96 -3.84 3.67
C SER A 96 -15.13 -2.66 2.71
N LEU A 97 -15.67 -1.56 3.23
CA LEU A 97 -15.88 -0.32 2.47
C LEU A 97 -14.57 0.44 2.30
N TYR A 98 -14.57 1.49 1.49
CA TYR A 98 -13.43 2.41 1.40
C TYR A 98 -13.54 3.48 2.49
N ASP A 99 -12.44 3.73 3.19
CA ASP A 99 -12.45 4.67 4.32
C ASP A 99 -12.22 6.13 3.90
N TYR A 100 -13.26 6.75 3.35
CA TYR A 100 -13.23 8.18 3.00
C TYR A 100 -13.11 9.09 4.23
N LEU A 101 -13.66 8.67 5.38
CA LEU A 101 -13.65 9.48 6.59
C LEU A 101 -12.24 9.57 7.15
N LEU A 102 -11.51 8.47 7.16
CA LEU A 102 -10.11 8.44 7.55
C LEU A 102 -9.23 9.26 6.60
N VAL A 103 -9.46 9.20 5.27
CA VAL A 103 -8.74 10.09 4.34
C VAL A 103 -8.89 11.56 4.76
N ALA A 104 -10.13 12.01 5.05
CA ALA A 104 -10.38 13.38 5.48
C ALA A 104 -9.69 13.70 6.82
N LYS A 105 -9.79 12.81 7.81
CA LYS A 105 -9.12 12.96 9.13
C LYS A 105 -7.61 13.08 8.99
N LEU A 106 -6.97 12.22 8.20
CA LEU A 106 -5.53 12.23 7.96
C LEU A 106 -5.07 13.50 7.24
N ILE A 107 -5.83 14.01 6.27
CA ILE A 107 -5.53 15.27 5.59
C ILE A 107 -5.60 16.44 6.59
N ILE A 108 -6.67 16.54 7.38
CA ILE A 108 -6.83 17.61 8.37
C ILE A 108 -5.71 17.56 9.40
N GLN A 109 -5.41 16.38 9.93
CA GLN A 109 -4.32 16.18 10.88
C GLN A 109 -2.96 16.52 10.28
N GLY A 110 -2.66 16.04 9.07
CA GLY A 110 -1.41 16.31 8.38
C GLY A 110 -1.18 17.80 8.12
N LEU A 111 -2.23 18.53 7.70
CA LEU A 111 -2.17 19.98 7.52
C LEU A 111 -1.95 20.72 8.85
N TRP A 112 -2.65 20.31 9.92
CA TRP A 112 -2.47 20.89 11.25
C TRP A 112 -1.04 20.69 11.77
N LEU A 113 -0.52 19.45 11.68
CA LEU A 113 0.84 19.12 12.08
C LEU A 113 1.87 19.86 11.22
N LEU A 114 1.65 20.00 9.91
CA LEU A 114 2.52 20.76 9.03
C LEU A 114 2.62 22.22 9.47
N LEU A 115 1.48 22.85 9.79
CA LEU A 115 1.45 24.24 10.27
C LEU A 115 2.17 24.39 11.62
N TRP A 116 2.03 23.39 12.50
CA TRP A 116 2.63 23.39 13.82
C TRP A 116 4.15 23.16 13.79
N HIS A 117 4.59 22.11 13.12
CA HIS A 117 6.00 21.70 13.10
C HIS A 117 6.82 22.43 12.02
N ARG A 118 6.17 23.00 11.00
CA ARG A 118 6.82 23.66 9.84
C ARG A 118 7.83 22.76 9.12
N ARG A 119 7.62 21.44 9.18
CA ARG A 119 8.36 20.41 8.45
C ARG A 119 7.40 19.33 7.97
N ARG A 120 7.88 18.47 7.07
CA ARG A 120 7.15 17.26 6.66
C ARG A 120 6.88 16.36 7.87
N ILE A 121 5.77 15.66 7.82
CA ILE A 121 5.21 14.84 8.90
C ILE A 121 5.60 13.39 8.70
N ARG A 122 6.00 12.73 9.76
CA ARG A 122 6.30 11.31 9.71
C ARG A 122 5.04 10.48 10.00
N PRO A 123 4.92 9.26 9.44
CA PRO A 123 3.77 8.39 9.68
C PRO A 123 3.48 8.10 11.16
N GLU A 124 4.50 8.10 12.01
CA GLU A 124 4.38 7.84 13.46
C GLU A 124 3.69 8.99 14.22
N GLU A 125 3.59 10.17 13.61
CA GLU A 125 2.95 11.35 14.20
C GLU A 125 1.43 11.40 13.92
N LEU A 126 0.93 10.52 13.04
CA LEU A 126 -0.48 10.45 12.70
C LEU A 126 -1.22 9.52 13.66
N THR A 127 -2.39 9.95 14.11
CA THR A 127 -3.30 9.10 14.88
C THR A 127 -4.22 8.36 13.92
N TRP A 128 -4.20 7.04 14.00
CA TRP A 128 -4.99 6.15 13.16
C TRP A 128 -5.57 5.04 14.01
N SER A 129 -6.76 4.59 13.62
CA SER A 129 -7.43 3.43 14.19
C SER A 129 -8.07 2.68 13.04
N GLN A 130 -7.78 1.38 12.96
CA GLN A 130 -8.41 0.48 12.01
C GLN A 130 -9.90 0.30 12.32
N ASP A 131 -10.74 0.34 11.29
CA ASP A 131 -12.15 -0.07 11.37
C ASP A 131 -12.54 -1.01 10.22
N ASN A 132 -13.85 -1.17 9.95
CA ASN A 132 -14.34 -2.08 8.90
C ASN A 132 -14.26 -1.49 7.48
N ALA A 133 -13.80 -0.24 7.33
CA ALA A 133 -13.46 0.39 6.08
C ALA A 133 -11.93 0.47 5.94
N LEU A 134 -11.41 0.27 4.73
CA LEU A 134 -9.97 0.15 4.49
C LEU A 134 -9.47 1.18 3.50
N LEU A 135 -8.34 1.81 3.81
CA LEU A 135 -7.51 2.46 2.79
C LEU A 135 -6.78 1.43 1.93
N CYS A 136 -6.34 1.84 0.74
CA CYS A 136 -5.57 0.96 -0.15
C CYS A 136 -4.27 0.43 0.49
N SER A 137 -3.54 1.28 1.19
CA SER A 137 -2.28 0.94 1.87
C SER A 137 -2.52 0.14 3.16
N GLU A 138 -3.60 0.43 3.88
CA GLU A 138 -4.03 -0.32 5.06
C GLU A 138 -4.44 -1.75 4.71
N ALA A 139 -5.14 -1.95 3.59
CA ALA A 139 -5.48 -3.29 3.12
C ALA A 139 -4.23 -4.16 2.88
N VAL A 140 -3.16 -3.58 2.34
CA VAL A 140 -1.88 -4.30 2.11
C VAL A 140 -1.20 -4.62 3.44
N ASP A 141 -1.17 -3.68 4.38
CA ASP A 141 -0.55 -3.89 5.70
C ASP A 141 -1.28 -4.97 6.50
N ILE A 142 -2.62 -4.89 6.58
CA ILE A 142 -3.46 -5.90 7.24
C ILE A 142 -3.24 -7.30 6.68
N ALA A 143 -3.08 -7.43 5.37
CA ALA A 143 -2.85 -8.73 4.73
C ALA A 143 -1.60 -9.42 5.30
N TYR A 144 -0.56 -8.64 5.57
CA TYR A 144 0.73 -9.14 6.05
C TYR A 144 0.76 -9.26 7.58
N ASP A 145 0.13 -8.35 8.31
CA ASP A 145 -0.06 -8.47 9.76
C ASP A 145 -0.83 -9.75 10.12
N ALA A 146 -1.84 -10.12 9.32
CA ALA A 146 -2.62 -11.35 9.51
C ALA A 146 -1.79 -12.64 9.42
N VAL A 147 -0.64 -12.61 8.74
CA VAL A 147 0.31 -13.73 8.66
C VAL A 147 1.54 -13.53 9.56
N GLY A 148 1.51 -12.54 10.46
CA GLY A 148 2.57 -12.26 11.43
C GLY A 148 3.79 -11.53 10.85
N VAL A 149 3.64 -10.83 9.71
CA VAL A 149 4.72 -10.09 9.05
C VAL A 149 4.40 -8.60 9.08
N ASN A 150 5.04 -7.86 9.99
CA ASN A 150 4.81 -6.42 10.13
C ASN A 150 5.63 -5.63 9.09
N ILE A 151 5.00 -5.23 7.98
CA ILE A 151 5.61 -4.31 7.01
C ILE A 151 5.76 -2.96 7.69
N ILE A 152 4.64 -2.38 8.14
CA ILE A 152 4.64 -1.15 8.91
C ILE A 152 4.71 -1.52 10.41
N PRO A 153 5.47 -0.79 11.24
CA PRO A 153 5.48 -1.06 12.68
C PRO A 153 4.09 -0.94 13.30
N ILE A 154 3.81 -1.76 14.30
CA ILE A 154 2.55 -1.73 15.06
C ILE A 154 2.33 -0.31 15.59
N HIS A 155 1.08 0.18 15.49
CA HIS A 155 0.65 1.55 15.87
C HIS A 155 1.14 2.68 14.98
N VAL A 156 1.80 2.41 13.86
CA VAL A 156 2.14 3.43 12.85
C VAL A 156 1.08 3.40 11.75
N CYS A 157 0.58 4.57 11.37
CA CYS A 157 -0.41 4.67 10.29
C CYS A 157 0.17 4.16 8.96
N PRO A 158 -0.47 3.21 8.27
CA PRO A 158 0.04 2.61 7.03
C PRO A 158 -0.15 3.55 5.84
N THR A 159 0.57 4.68 5.85
CA THR A 159 0.57 5.67 4.77
C THR A 159 1.54 5.28 3.65
N PRO A 160 1.43 5.90 2.46
CA PRO A 160 2.43 5.71 1.41
C PRO A 160 3.88 5.97 1.85
N SER A 161 4.10 6.97 2.72
CA SER A 161 5.43 7.25 3.26
C SER A 161 5.91 6.17 4.23
N ALA A 162 5.01 5.52 4.96
CA ALA A 162 5.35 4.37 5.79
C ALA A 162 5.86 3.20 4.93
N PHE A 163 5.21 2.92 3.80
CA PHE A 163 5.70 1.92 2.83
C PHE A 163 7.05 2.30 2.23
N ARG A 164 7.28 3.60 1.96
CA ARG A 164 8.58 4.08 1.54
C ARG A 164 9.65 3.90 2.63
N GLN A 165 9.31 4.11 3.89
CA GLN A 165 10.22 3.80 5.01
C GLN A 165 10.52 2.30 5.05
N ALA A 166 9.50 1.44 4.90
CA ALA A 166 9.69 -0.02 4.85
C ALA A 166 10.59 -0.47 3.68
N GLU A 167 10.56 0.25 2.55
CA GLU A 167 11.50 0.02 1.44
C GLU A 167 12.93 0.40 1.81
N LEU A 168 13.13 1.57 2.44
CA LEU A 168 14.44 2.02 2.92
C LEU A 168 15.03 1.08 3.97
N ASP A 169 14.17 0.54 4.83
CA ASP A 169 14.54 -0.40 5.89
C ASP A 169 14.74 -1.84 5.37
N GLY A 170 14.51 -2.10 4.07
CA GLY A 170 14.68 -3.41 3.45
C GLY A 170 13.63 -4.45 3.84
N LYS A 171 12.50 -4.03 4.43
CA LYS A 171 11.34 -4.90 4.70
C LYS A 171 10.59 -5.25 3.42
N ILE A 172 10.57 -4.33 2.46
CA ILE A 172 10.10 -4.59 1.09
C ILE A 172 11.19 -4.20 0.10
N VAL A 173 11.30 -4.94 -0.99
CA VAL A 173 12.34 -4.71 -2.01
C VAL A 173 11.69 -4.53 -3.37
N GLU A 174 12.05 -3.45 -4.08
CA GLU A 174 11.57 -3.21 -5.44
C GLU A 174 12.01 -4.34 -6.38
N ILE A 175 11.04 -4.96 -7.05
CA ILE A 175 11.28 -5.95 -8.09
C ILE A 175 11.56 -5.20 -9.39
N LYS A 176 12.80 -5.24 -9.84
CA LYS A 176 13.21 -4.64 -11.12
C LYS A 176 13.30 -5.74 -12.18
N GLU A 177 12.98 -5.41 -13.43
CA GLU A 177 13.38 -6.27 -14.56
C GLU A 177 14.90 -6.46 -14.48
N GLY A 178 15.34 -7.72 -14.58
CA GLY A 178 16.76 -8.02 -14.67
C GLY A 178 17.32 -7.29 -15.89
N ARG A 179 18.35 -6.46 -15.65
CA ARG A 179 19.16 -5.90 -16.74
C ARG A 179 19.76 -7.01 -17.58
#